data_AF-A0A1Y3UG76-F1
#
_entry.id   AF-A0A1Y3UG76-F1
#
_cell.length_a   1.000
_cell.length_b   1.000
_cell.length_c   1.000
_cell.angle_alpha   90.00
_cell.angle_beta   90.00
_cell.angle_gamma   90.00
#
_symmetry.space_group_name_H-M   'P 1'
#
loop_
_entity.id
_entity.type
_entity.pdbx_description
1 polymer ?
#
loop_
_entity_poly.entity_id
_entity_poly.type
_entity_poly.pdbx_seq_one_letter_code
_entity_poly.pdbx_strand_id
1 'polypeptide(L)'
;MAFDTNCVYPISALQNNQREVREAARKKLLRITENGTSAYVFCSEEVLKRTIDEAVADALYERDCLEAFDTGEREIREGRCVEGIDALDRAVRAQRQQVA
;
A
#
# COMPACT_ATOMS: atom_id res chain seq x y z
N MET A 1 7.99 -4.59 -2.57
CA MET A 1 9.00 -3.73 -1.90
C MET A 1 10.26 -3.66 -2.74
N ALA A 2 10.50 -2.54 -3.41
CA ALA A 2 11.79 -2.25 -4.03
C ALA A 2 12.62 -1.42 -3.04
N PHE A 3 13.79 -1.93 -2.64
CA PHE A 3 14.74 -1.12 -1.87
C PHE A 3 15.42 -0.15 -2.83
N ASP A 4 15.45 1.13 -2.48
CA ASP A 4 16.24 2.13 -3.20
C ASP A 4 17.72 1.70 -3.16
N THR A 5 18.31 1.48 -4.34
CA THR A 5 19.71 1.06 -4.51
C THR A 5 20.71 2.02 -3.88
N ASN A 6 20.31 3.26 -3.59
CA ASN A 6 21.12 4.24 -2.87
C ASN A 6 21.05 4.10 -1.33
N CYS A 7 20.41 3.06 -0.80
CA CYS A 7 20.22 2.86 0.65
C CYS A 7 21.02 1.67 1.19
N VAL A 8 22.21 1.43 0.63
CA VAL A 8 23.04 0.28 1.02
C VAL A 8 24.18 0.75 1.91
N TYR A 9 24.27 0.19 3.10
CA TYR A 9 25.35 0.45 4.06
C TYR A 9 26.05 -0.86 4.43
N PRO A 10 27.38 -0.88 4.65
CA PRO A 10 28.04 -2.03 5.27
C PRO A 10 27.68 -2.11 6.75
N ILE A 11 27.73 -3.31 7.34
CA ILE A 11 27.44 -3.51 8.77
C ILE A 11 28.33 -2.65 9.68
N SER A 12 29.58 -2.40 9.27
CA SER A 12 30.51 -1.52 9.99
C SER A 12 30.06 -0.05 10.07
N ALA A 13 29.23 0.43 9.14
CA ALA A 13 28.67 1.78 9.18
C ALA A 13 27.69 1.97 10.34
N LEU A 14 27.08 0.90 10.85
CA LEU A 14 26.25 0.95 12.06
C LEU A 14 27.08 1.31 13.30
N GLN A 15 28.41 1.13 13.27
CA GLN A 15 29.30 1.52 14.36
C GLN A 15 30.02 2.84 14.04
N ASN A 16 30.58 2.97 12.84
CA ASN A 16 31.47 4.08 12.46
C ASN A 16 30.72 5.34 11.99
N ASN A 17 29.51 5.18 11.45
CA ASN A 17 28.72 6.26 10.84
C ASN A 17 27.31 6.36 11.47
N GLN A 18 27.20 6.06 12.77
CA GLN A 18 25.92 5.93 13.48
C GLN A 18 24.91 7.06 13.23
N ARG A 19 25.36 8.31 13.25
CA ARG A 19 24.48 9.47 13.08
C ARG A 19 23.84 9.48 11.69
N GLU A 20 24.64 9.28 10.65
CA GLU A 20 24.17 9.26 9.27
C GLU A 20 23.18 8.11 9.04
N VAL A 21 23.53 6.90 9.50
CA VAL A 21 22.70 5.71 9.32
C VAL A 21 21.37 5.86 10.07
N ARG A 22 21.35 6.42 11.29
CA ARG A 22 20.12 6.67 12.05
C ARG A 22 19.23 7.73 11.39
N GLU A 23 19.82 8.81 10.87
CA GLU A 23 19.07 9.84 10.14
C GLU A 23 18.45 9.30 8.86
N ALA A 24 19.15 8.41 8.14
CA ALA A 24 18.63 7.74 6.97
C ALA A 24 17.51 6.73 7.34
N ALA A 25 17.71 5.95 8.40
CA ALA A 25 16.78 4.93 8.89
C ALA A 25 15.45 5.51 9.39
N ARG A 26 15.42 6.77 9.82
CA ARG A 26 14.20 7.51 10.19
C ARG A 26 13.33 7.87 8.99
N LYS A 27 13.89 7.84 7.78
CA LYS A 27 13.20 8.28 6.56
C LYS A 27 12.78 7.12 5.68
N LYS A 28 13.59 6.05 5.64
CA LYS A 28 13.44 4.93 4.69
C LYS A 28 14.09 3.63 5.20
N LEU A 29 13.72 2.52 4.57
CA LEU A 29 14.36 1.23 4.78
C LEU A 29 15.78 1.23 4.22
N LEU A 30 16.75 0.80 5.02
CA LEU A 30 18.14 0.65 4.61
C LEU A 30 18.50 -0.82 4.47
N ARG A 31 19.28 -1.14 3.44
CA ARG A 31 19.89 -2.46 3.26
C ARG A 31 21.27 -2.46 3.92
N ILE A 32 21.47 -3.31 4.90
CA ILE A 32 22.76 -3.50 5.57
C ILE A 32 23.44 -4.73 5.00
N THR A 33 24.67 -4.59 4.53
CA THR A 33 25.45 -5.67 3.92
C THR A 33 26.54 -6.18 4.85
N GLU A 34 26.70 -7.50 4.88
CA GLU A 34 27.83 -8.18 5.53
C GLU A 34 28.61 -8.96 4.46
N ASN A 35 29.91 -8.68 4.36
CA ASN A 35 30.82 -9.22 3.34
C ASN A 35 30.31 -9.05 1.88
N GLY A 36 29.48 -8.04 1.63
CA GLY A 36 28.92 -7.73 0.31
C GLY A 36 27.80 -8.67 -0.17
N THR A 37 27.33 -9.62 0.66
CA THR A 37 26.36 -10.64 0.20
C THR A 37 25.12 -10.73 1.09
N SER A 38 25.29 -10.90 2.41
CA SER A 38 24.16 -11.00 3.33
C SER A 38 23.52 -9.64 3.53
N ALA A 39 22.20 -9.55 3.39
CA ALA A 39 21.45 -8.30 3.43
C ALA A 39 20.42 -8.28 4.56
N TYR A 40 20.67 -7.51 5.61
CA TYR A 40 19.68 -7.19 6.64
C TYR A 40 18.96 -5.89 6.29
N VAL A 41 17.80 -5.64 6.91
CA VAL A 41 17.09 -4.36 6.80
C VAL A 41 17.20 -3.60 8.12
N PHE A 42 17.49 -2.31 8.05
CA PHE A 42 17.52 -1.42 9.21
C PHE A 42 16.66 -0.18 8.95
N CYS A 43 15.81 0.17 9.91
CA CYS A 43 14.92 1.33 9.86
C CYS A 43 14.43 1.69 11.27
N SER A 44 13.80 2.86 11.43
CA SER A 44 13.01 3.14 12.64
C SER A 44 11.73 2.29 12.67
N GLU A 45 11.19 2.08 13.87
CA GLU A 45 9.90 1.39 14.04
C GLU A 45 8.76 2.08 13.30
N GLU A 46 8.76 3.41 13.26
CA GLU A 46 7.78 4.20 12.51
C GLU A 46 7.83 3.91 11.00
N VAL A 47 9.03 3.85 10.42
CA VAL A 47 9.21 3.50 9.00
C VAL A 47 8.79 2.07 8.75
N LEU A 48 9.14 1.12 9.63
CA LEU A 48 8.70 -0.27 9.50
C LEU A 48 7.17 -0.37 9.49
N LYS A 49 6.52 0.24 10.49
CA LYS A 49 5.06 0.24 10.61
C LYS A 49 4.41 0.84 9.37
N ARG A 50 4.83 2.04 8.96
CA ARG A 50 4.30 2.71 7.77
C ARG A 50 4.43 1.83 6.53
N THR A 51 5.60 1.22 6.33
CA THR A 51 5.83 0.41 5.11
C THR A 51 5.00 -0.87 5.10
N ILE A 52 4.72 -1.47 6.27
CA ILE A 52 3.78 -2.59 6.40
C ILE A 52 2.36 -2.13 6.11
N ASP A 53 1.91 -1.03 6.73
CA ASP A 53 0.57 -0.50 6.55
C ASP A 53 0.30 -0.14 5.08
N GLU A 54 1.26 0.50 4.40
CA GLU A 54 1.21 0.81 2.96
C GLU A 54 1.13 -0.46 2.11
N ALA A 55 1.99 -1.46 2.36
CA ALA A 55 1.96 -2.71 1.60
C ALA A 55 0.65 -3.49 1.79
N VAL A 56 0.07 -3.45 2.99
CA VAL A 56 -1.25 -4.04 3.27
C VAL A 56 -2.34 -3.26 2.55
N ALA A 57 -2.32 -1.94 2.60
CA ALA A 57 -3.30 -1.10 1.92
C ALA A 57 -3.28 -1.32 0.40
N ASP A 58 -2.09 -1.38 -0.21
CA ASP A 58 -1.93 -1.66 -1.64
C ASP A 58 -2.50 -3.04 -2.02
N ALA A 59 -2.20 -4.07 -1.23
CA ALA A 59 -2.71 -5.42 -1.49
C ALA A 59 -4.23 -5.53 -1.32
N LEU A 60 -4.80 -4.85 -0.33
CA LEU A 60 -6.25 -4.78 -0.12
C LEU A 60 -6.92 -4.00 -1.24
N TYR A 61 -6.33 -2.88 -1.67
CA TYR A 61 -6.86 -2.08 -2.77
C TYR A 61 -6.94 -2.90 -4.07
N GLU A 62 -5.88 -3.64 -4.42
CA GLU A 62 -5.87 -4.50 -5.61
C GLU A 62 -6.98 -5.55 -5.55
N ARG A 63 -7.13 -6.22 -4.39
CA ARG A 63 -8.23 -7.18 -4.18
C ARG A 63 -9.60 -6.51 -4.33
N ASP A 64 -9.82 -5.38 -3.68
CA ASP A 64 -11.11 -4.70 -3.66
C ASP A 64 -11.51 -4.22 -5.07
N CYS A 65 -10.55 -3.77 -5.88
CA CYS A 65 -10.78 -3.42 -7.27
C CYS A 65 -11.22 -4.64 -8.10
N LEU A 66 -10.57 -5.78 -7.93
CA LEU A 66 -10.93 -7.02 -8.64
C LEU A 66 -12.31 -7.53 -8.21
N GLU A 67 -12.60 -7.53 -6.91
CA GLU A 67 -13.91 -7.91 -6.38
C GLU A 67 -15.04 -6.97 -6.85
N ALA A 68 -14.77 -5.67 -6.91
CA ALA A 68 -15.73 -4.69 -7.42
C ALA A 68 -16.02 -4.92 -8.91
N PHE A 69 -14.99 -5.25 -9.71
CA PHE A 69 -15.15 -5.57 -11.12
C PHE A 69 -15.99 -6.84 -11.32
N ASP A 70 -15.64 -7.94 -10.65
CA ASP A 70 -16.36 -9.22 -10.76
C ASP A 70 -17.81 -9.08 -10.29
N THR A 71 -18.03 -8.32 -9.21
CA THR A 71 -19.36 -7.99 -8.73
C THR A 71 -20.13 -7.19 -9.78
N GLY A 72 -19.55 -6.12 -10.33
CA GLY A 72 -20.17 -5.31 -11.37
C GLY A 72 -20.59 -6.13 -12.60
N GLU A 73 -19.70 -6.98 -13.10
CA GLU A 73 -19.98 -7.90 -14.22
C GLU A 73 -21.15 -8.84 -13.93
N ARG A 74 -21.22 -9.37 -12.70
CA ARG A 74 -22.33 -10.22 -12.26
C ARG A 74 -23.65 -9.43 -12.19
N GLU A 75 -23.64 -8.25 -11.57
CA GLU A 75 -24.84 -7.42 -11.43
C GLU A 75 -25.38 -7.01 -12.81
N ILE A 76 -24.51 -6.68 -13.76
CA ILE A 76 -24.92 -6.38 -15.15
C ILE A 76 -25.55 -7.61 -15.80
N ARG A 77 -24.88 -8.77 -15.74
CA ARG A 77 -25.37 -10.03 -16.33
C ARG A 77 -26.73 -10.43 -15.77
N GLU A 78 -26.97 -10.17 -14.49
CA GLU A 78 -28.20 -10.52 -13.78
C GLU A 78 -29.26 -9.40 -13.86
N GLY A 79 -29.00 -8.34 -14.64
CA GLY A 79 -29.93 -7.24 -14.87
C GLY A 79 -30.16 -6.34 -13.64
N ARG A 80 -29.28 -6.45 -12.64
CA ARG A 80 -29.29 -5.63 -11.42
C ARG A 80 -28.43 -4.38 -11.56
N CYS A 81 -28.53 -3.73 -12.70
CA CYS A 81 -27.87 -2.46 -12.99
C CYS A 81 -28.89 -1.42 -13.47
N VAL A 82 -28.53 -0.15 -13.34
CA VAL A 82 -29.31 0.96 -13.90
C VAL A 82 -28.61 1.49 -15.14
N GLU A 83 -29.35 1.64 -16.24
CA GLU A 83 -28.83 2.16 -17.50
C GLU A 83 -29.29 3.60 -17.72
N GLY A 84 -28.33 4.50 -17.92
CA GLY A 84 -28.58 5.92 -18.20
C GLY A 84 -28.69 6.82 -16.97
N ILE A 85 -28.37 8.11 -17.18
CA ILE A 85 -28.25 9.12 -16.11
C ILE A 85 -29.59 9.35 -15.39
N ASP A 86 -30.71 9.40 -16.12
CA ASP A 86 -32.02 9.64 -15.52
C ASP A 86 -32.47 8.49 -14.61
N ALA A 87 -32.15 7.25 -14.97
CA ALA A 87 -32.42 6.08 -14.16
C ALA A 87 -31.57 6.07 -12.88
N LEU A 88 -30.29 6.46 -13.01
CA LEU A 88 -29.38 6.60 -11.88
C LEU A 88 -29.85 7.67 -10.89
N ASP A 89 -30.24 8.86 -11.34
CA ASP A 89 -30.72 9.94 -10.45
C ASP A 89 -31.95 9.50 -9.66
N ARG A 90 -32.92 8.83 -10.32
CA ARG A 90 -34.09 8.27 -9.64
C ARG A 90 -33.70 7.24 -8.57
N ALA A 91 -32.78 6.32 -8.89
CA ALA A 91 -32.36 5.28 -7.97
C ALA A 91 -31.64 5.87 -6.72
N VAL A 92 -30.73 6.83 -6.92
CA VAL A 92 -30.01 7.48 -5.82
C VAL A 92 -30.96 8.25 -4.91
N ARG A 93 -31.92 8.99 -5.47
CA ARG A 93 -32.93 9.71 -4.66
C ARG A 93 -33.77 8.76 -3.83
N ALA A 94 -34.23 7.65 -4.42
CA ALA A 94 -34.99 6.63 -3.72
C ALA A 94 -34.19 6.01 -2.57
N GLN A 95 -32.91 5.68 -2.80
CA GLN A 95 -32.04 5.11 -1.77
C GLN A 95 -31.84 6.08 -0.58
N ARG A 96 -31.62 7.38 -0.86
CA ARG A 96 -31.45 8.40 0.19
C ARG A 96 -32.68 8.57 1.07
N GLN A 97 -33.87 8.37 0.52
CA GLN A 97 -35.14 8.43 1.26
C GLN A 97 -35.36 7.20 2.16
N GLN A 98 -34.73 6.06 1.84
CA GLN A 98 -34.84 4.83 2.64
C GLN A 98 -33.88 4.77 3.82
N VAL A 99 -32.78 5.53 3.77
CA VAL A 99 -31.72 5.55 4.79
C VAL A 99 -31.90 6.70 5.80
N ALA A 100 -32.84 7.62 5.55
CA ALA A 100 -33.20 8.73 6.43
C ALA A 100 -34.36 8.36 7.36
#